data_AF-A0A349Y762-F1
#
_entry.id   AF-A0A349Y762-F1
#
_cell.length_a   1.000
_cell.length_b   1.000
_cell.length_c   1.000
_cell.angle_alpha   90.00
_cell.angle_beta   90.00
_cell.angle_gamma   90.00
#
_symmetry.space_group_name_H-M   'P 1'
#
loop_
_entity.id
_entity.type
_entity.pdbx_description
1 polymer ?
#
loop_
_entity_poly.entity_id
_entity_poly.type
_entity_poly.pdbx_seq_one_letter_code
_entity_poly.pdbx_strand_id
1 'polypeptide(L)' 'MFLELLSDPNVWLTLFTLSALEIVLGIDNLVFISIAVSKLPEARRPFARKLGI' A
#
# COMPACT_ATOMS: atom_id res chain seq x y z
N MET A 1 -27.60 15.11 12.19
CA MET A 1 -27.47 13.71 11.73
C MET A 1 -26.29 13.48 10.78
N PHE A 2 -26.27 13.90 9.51
CA PHE A 2 -25.08 13.72 8.65
C PHE A 2 -24.00 14.80 8.85
N LEU A 3 -24.42 16.06 8.99
CA LEU A 3 -23.50 17.18 9.18
C LEU A 3 -22.74 17.12 10.52
N GLU A 4 -23.29 16.46 11.54
CA GLU A 4 -22.60 16.24 12.82
C GLU A 4 -21.42 15.28 12.66
N LEU A 5 -21.55 14.23 11.84
CA LEU A 5 -20.47 13.28 11.57
C LEU A 5 -19.31 13.93 10.81
N LEU A 6 -19.63 14.78 9.82
CA LEU A 6 -18.60 15.52 9.07
C LEU A 6 -17.93 16.62 9.91
N SER A 7 -18.63 17.14 10.92
CA SER A 7 -18.11 18.15 11.83
C SER A 7 -17.35 17.56 13.02
N ASP A 8 -17.41 16.23 13.23
CA ASP A 8 -16.71 15.54 14.31
C ASP A 8 -15.22 15.37 13.96
N PRO A 9 -14.30 16.00 14.70
CA PRO A 9 -12.87 15.89 14.47
C PRO A 9 -12.32 14.45 14.63
N ASN A 10 -12.98 13.62 15.45
CA ASN A 10 -12.53 12.24 15.68
C ASN A 10 -12.65 11.38 14.42
N VAL A 11 -13.67 11.63 13.60
CA VAL A 11 -13.88 10.92 12.33
C VAL A 11 -12.72 11.18 11.39
N TRP A 12 -12.32 12.45 11.25
CA TRP A 12 -11.19 12.85 10.41
C TRP A 12 -9.87 12.30 10.92
N LEU A 13 -9.64 12.32 12.24
CA LEU A 13 -8.45 11.76 12.85
C LEU A 13 -8.35 10.24 12.62
N THR A 14 -9.46 9.54 12.76
CA THR A 14 -9.54 8.09 12.54
C THR A 14 -9.28 7.76 11.07
N LEU A 15 -9.92 8.47 10.13
CA LEU A 15 -9.69 8.31 8.70
C LEU A 15 -8.23 8.56 8.32
N PHE A 16 -7.63 9.63 8.84
CA PHE A 16 -6.23 9.95 8.60
C PHE A 16 -5.31 8.86 9.13
N THR A 17 -5.53 8.41 10.36
CA THR A 17 -4.74 7.35 10.99
C THR A 17 -4.82 6.04 10.21
N LEU A 18 -6.03 5.61 9.86
CA LEU A 18 -6.24 4.39 9.08
C LEU A 18 -5.62 4.50 7.68
N SER A 19 -5.78 5.64 7.01
CA SER A 19 -5.20 5.87 5.69
C SER A 19 -3.66 5.86 5.75
N ALA A 20 -3.08 6.47 6.78
CA ALA A 20 -1.64 6.47 6.98
C ALA A 20 -1.11 5.06 7.23
N LEU A 21 -1.79 4.27 8.08
CA LEU A 21 -1.44 2.87 8.33
C LEU A 21 -1.52 2.03 7.06
N GLU A 22 -2.59 2.17 6.28
CA GLU A 22 -2.77 1.47 5.00
C GLU A 22 -1.65 1.82 4.02
N ILE A 23 -1.26 3.09 3.93
CA ILE A 23 -0.18 3.54 3.04
C ILE A 23 1.16 2.89 3.46
N VAL A 24 1.50 2.89 4.75
CA VAL A 24 2.75 2.28 5.24
C VAL A 24 2.76 0.77 4.94
N LEU A 25 1.67 0.07 5.26
CA LEU A 25 1.51 -1.36 4.96
C LEU A 25 1.61 -1.63 3.44
N GLY A 26 1.04 -0.77 2.62
CA GLY A 26 1.13 -0.84 1.16
C GLY A 26 2.55 -0.65 0.63
N ILE A 27 3.28 0.33 1.18
CA ILE A 27 4.66 0.62 0.78
C ILE A 27 5.58 -0.55 1.15
N ASP A 28 5.47 -1.10 2.36
CA ASP A 28 6.27 -2.24 2.81
C ASP A 28 6.15 -3.44 1.84
N ASN A 29 4.92 -3.72 1.38
CA ASN A 29 4.65 -4.78 0.40
C ASN A 29 5.27 -4.50 -0.97
N LEU A 30 5.17 -3.28 -1.49
CA LEU A 30 5.76 -2.90 -2.78
C LEU A 30 7.29 -2.96 -2.75
N VAL A 31 7.90 -2.47 -1.67
CA VAL A 31 9.36 -2.54 -1.47
C VAL A 31 9.80 -3.99 -1.40
N PHE A 32 9.12 -4.85 -0.65
CA PHE A 32 9.43 -6.28 -0.58
C PHE A 32 9.38 -6.96 -1.96
N ILE A 33 8.33 -6.69 -2.75
CA ILE A 33 8.21 -7.22 -4.11
C ILE A 33 9.35 -6.73 -4.99
N SER A 34 9.67 -5.43 -4.96
CA SER A 34 10.75 -4.86 -5.78
C SER A 34 12.12 -5.49 -5.47
N ILE A 35 12.41 -5.71 -4.18
CA ILE A 35 13.64 -6.35 -3.73
C ILE A 35 13.64 -7.84 -4.13
N ALA A 36 12.55 -8.56 -3.91
CA ALA A 36 12.42 -9.96 -4.28
C ALA A 36 12.62 -10.16 -5.79
N VAL A 37 12.03 -9.30 -6.62
CA VAL A 37 12.19 -9.34 -8.08
C VAL A 37 13.61 -9.01 -8.50
N SER A 38 14.28 -8.05 -7.87
CA SER A 38 15.67 -7.70 -8.18
C SER A 38 16.66 -8.84 -7.90
N LYS A 39 16.33 -9.75 -6.97
CA LYS A 39 17.11 -10.94 -6.62
C LYS A 39 16.74 -12.19 -7.45
N LEU A 40 15.78 -12.10 -8.38
CA LEU A 40 15.39 -13.24 -9.21
C LEU A 40 16.49 -13.60 -10.25
N PRO A 41 16.86 -14.89 -10.37
CA PRO A 41 17.77 -15.37 -11.40
C PRO A 41 17.25 -15.09 -12.82
N GLU A 42 18.16 -14.92 -13.78
CA GLU A 42 17.81 -14.51 -15.16
C GLU A 42 16.74 -15.41 -15.82
N ALA A 43 16.73 -16.70 -15.50
CA ALA A 43 15.74 -17.66 -16.00
C ALA A 43 14.29 -17.37 -15.53
N ARG A 44 14.09 -16.65 -14.41
CA ARG A 44 12.76 -16.30 -13.86
C ARG A 44 12.33 -14.86 -14.17
N ARG A 45 13.23 -14.01 -14.70
CA ARG A 45 12.92 -12.63 -15.17
C ARG A 45 11.79 -12.55 -16.22
N PRO A 46 11.61 -13.51 -17.15
CA PRO A 46 10.50 -13.45 -18.12
C PRO A 46 9.12 -13.56 -17.46
N PHE A 47 9.04 -14.27 -16.33
CA PHE A 47 7.79 -14.45 -15.58
C PHE A 47 7.42 -13.20 -14.78
N ALA A 48 8.41 -12.54 -14.17
CA ALA A 48 8.22 -11.27 -13.46
C ALA A 48 7.69 -10.17 -14.40
N ARG A 49 8.30 -10.01 -15.59
CA ARG A 49 7.84 -9.02 -16.59
C ARG A 49 6.43 -9.27 -17.11
N LYS A 50 5.99 -10.53 -17.20
CA LYS A 50 4.62 -10.90 -17.64
C LYS A 50 3.55 -10.62 -16.59
N LEU A 51 3.92 -10.53 -15.32
CA LEU A 51 3.02 -10.18 -14.23
C LEU A 51 2.78 -8.67 -14.10
N GLY A 52 3.47 -7.83 -14.89
CA GLY A 52 3.24 -6.38 -14.89
C GLY A 52 3.91 -5.64 -13.73
N ILE A 53 5.04 -6.16 -13.24
CA ILE A 53 5.98 -5.53 -12.30
C ILE A 53 7.39 -5.53 -12.89
#